data_AF-A0ABD3N8C3-F1
#
_entry.id   AF-A0ABD3N8C3-F1
#
_cell.length_a   1.000
_cell.length_b   1.000
_cell.length_c   1.000
_cell.angle_alpha   90.00
_cell.angle_beta   90.00
_cell.angle_gamma   90.00
#
_symmetry.space_group_name_H-M   'P 1'
#
loop_
_entity.id
_entity.type
_entity.pdbx_description
1 polymer ?
#
loop_
_entity_poly.entity_id
_entity_poly.type
_entity_poly.pdbx_seq_one_letter_code
_entity_poly.pdbx_strand_id
1 'polypeptide(L)'
;MVDPTPLLSTERGIKQQKQGHRVLCCCDSRKAVLLFSLIALGLSIFGIISITLLDVPFTLEACIIYSVSIAFYLLVFFGAVTYHRCAVVLALIWELVAIALLIASAVMYNWASLSAPEQHTEKVWVITLYALMFAWRSLVVYSYFSFVSEVSSGIMSPETHDREKYSCCCNV
;
A
#
# COMPACT_ATOMS: atom_id res chain seq x y z
N MET A 1 55.91 -18.34 30.03
CA MET A 1 54.53 -18.82 30.23
C MET A 1 53.65 -18.02 29.30
N VAL A 2 53.20 -18.65 28.22
CA VAL A 2 52.28 -18.06 27.24
C VAL A 2 50.89 -18.44 27.71
N ASP A 3 50.06 -17.43 27.98
CA ASP A 3 48.68 -17.60 28.43
C ASP A 3 47.85 -18.17 27.28
N PRO A 4 47.31 -19.41 27.39
CA PRO A 4 46.53 -20.06 26.33
C PRO A 4 45.04 -19.75 26.51
N THR A 5 44.70 -18.50 26.82
CA THR A 5 43.31 -18.08 26.85
C THR A 5 42.82 -17.94 25.40
N PRO A 6 41.83 -18.73 24.96
CA PRO A 6 41.28 -18.58 23.62
C PRO A 6 40.69 -17.16 23.55
N LEU A 7 41.15 -16.39 22.56
CA LEU A 7 40.53 -15.13 22.19
C LEU A 7 39.08 -15.42 21.82
N LEU A 8 38.18 -15.31 22.80
CA LEU A 8 36.77 -15.06 22.55
C LEU A 8 36.74 -13.76 21.74
N SER A 9 36.58 -13.90 20.42
CA SER A 9 36.35 -12.78 19.54
C SER A 9 35.26 -11.96 20.19
N THR A 10 35.60 -10.71 20.51
CA THR A 10 34.67 -9.73 21.04
C THR A 10 33.65 -9.44 19.93
N GLU A 11 32.70 -10.34 19.73
CA GLU A 11 31.47 -10.16 18.94
C GLU A 11 30.47 -9.28 19.72
N ARG A 12 30.96 -8.39 20.60
CA ARG A 12 30.16 -7.27 21.09
C ARG A 12 30.17 -6.19 20.02
N GLY A 13 29.12 -6.16 19.23
CA GLY A 13 28.59 -4.88 18.76
C GLY A 13 28.85 -4.51 17.31
N ILE A 14 29.06 -5.48 16.39
CA ILE A 14 28.63 -5.24 15.01
C ILE A 14 27.09 -5.29 15.06
N LYS A 15 26.48 -4.18 15.45
CA LYS A 15 25.03 -3.96 15.29
C LYS A 15 24.75 -4.29 13.82
N GLN A 16 24.11 -5.43 13.56
CA GLN A 16 23.73 -5.81 12.19
C GLN A 16 23.05 -4.62 11.55
N GLN A 17 23.74 -4.01 10.59
CA GLN A 17 23.29 -2.79 9.97
C GLN A 17 22.05 -3.14 9.16
N LYS A 18 20.98 -2.37 9.35
CA LYS A 18 19.70 -2.59 8.66
C LYS A 18 19.95 -2.66 7.15
N GLN A 19 19.55 -3.78 6.53
CA GLN A 19 19.68 -4.01 5.08
C GLN A 19 18.40 -3.65 4.31
N GLY A 20 17.25 -3.57 5.00
CA GLY A 20 15.96 -3.24 4.38
C GLY A 20 15.83 -1.77 3.95
N HIS A 21 15.05 -1.56 2.88
CA HIS A 21 14.75 -0.24 2.34
C HIS A 21 13.86 0.54 3.32
N ARG A 22 13.86 1.88 3.21
CA ARG A 22 12.96 2.72 4.02
C ARG A 22 11.82 3.21 3.13
N VAL A 23 10.60 2.77 3.44
CA VAL A 23 9.39 3.18 2.73
C VAL A 23 8.77 4.37 3.49
N LEU A 24 8.97 5.58 2.97
CA LEU A 24 8.53 6.85 3.58
C LEU A 24 9.01 6.98 5.04
N CYS A 25 8.07 7.00 5.99
CA CYS A 25 8.31 7.08 7.44
C CYS A 25 8.23 5.71 8.14
N CYS A 26 7.72 4.68 7.45
CA CYS A 26 7.63 3.34 8.01
C CYS A 26 9.00 2.67 7.89
N CYS A 27 9.58 2.33 9.04
CA CYS A 27 10.82 1.56 9.10
C CYS A 27 10.65 0.11 8.56
N ASP A 28 9.44 -0.35 8.24
CA ASP A 28 9.14 -1.74 7.93
C ASP A 28 8.13 -1.79 6.77
N SER A 29 8.49 -2.42 5.65
CA SER A 29 7.66 -2.51 4.44
C SER A 29 6.39 -3.30 4.67
N ARG A 30 6.41 -4.33 5.54
CA ARG A 30 5.21 -5.11 5.92
C ARG A 30 4.24 -4.24 6.69
N LYS A 31 4.72 -3.45 7.65
CA LYS A 31 3.85 -2.51 8.39
C LYS A 31 3.25 -1.45 7.47
N ALA A 32 4.04 -0.93 6.52
CA ALA A 32 3.54 0.00 5.52
C ALA A 32 2.42 -0.65 4.69
N VAL A 33 2.64 -1.85 4.13
CA VAL A 33 1.63 -2.57 3.34
C VAL A 33 0.36 -2.85 4.14
N LEU A 34 0.49 -3.28 5.40
CA LEU A 34 -0.66 -3.51 6.28
C LEU A 34 -1.43 -2.22 6.55
N LEU A 35 -0.74 -1.12 6.86
CA LEU A 35 -1.35 0.18 7.13
C LEU A 35 -2.07 0.72 5.88
N PHE A 36 -1.41 0.75 4.73
CA PHE A 36 -2.00 1.24 3.48
C PHE A 36 -3.17 0.36 3.03
N SER A 37 -3.07 -0.96 3.17
CA SER A 37 -4.18 -1.87 2.84
C SER A 37 -5.37 -1.69 3.79
N LEU A 38 -5.13 -1.44 5.08
CA LEU A 38 -6.19 -1.18 6.05
C LEU A 38 -6.93 0.13 5.73
N ILE A 39 -6.19 1.20 5.41
CA ILE A 39 -6.79 2.49 5.03
C ILE A 39 -7.55 2.34 3.71
N ALA A 40 -6.98 1.67 2.71
CA ALA A 40 -7.63 1.44 1.42
C ALA A 40 -8.90 0.58 1.54
N LEU A 41 -8.89 -0.42 2.43
CA LEU A 41 -10.06 -1.22 2.79
C LEU A 41 -11.15 -0.33 3.41
N GLY A 42 -10.79 0.51 4.38
CA GLY A 42 -11.72 1.45 5.01
C GLY A 42 -12.34 2.43 4.01
N LEU A 43 -11.52 3.02 3.12
CA LEU A 43 -11.99 3.91 2.06
C LEU A 43 -12.90 3.20 1.05
N SER A 44 -12.63 1.93 0.74
CA SER A 44 -13.47 1.15 -0.17
C SER A 44 -14.83 0.81 0.44
N ILE A 45 -14.86 0.43 1.71
CA ILE A 45 -16.11 0.20 2.45
C ILE A 45 -16.90 1.51 2.55
N PHE A 46 -16.24 2.61 2.90
CA PHE A 46 -16.84 3.94 2.94
C PHE A 46 -17.40 4.36 1.57
N GLY A 47 -16.71 4.03 0.47
CA GLY A 47 -17.17 4.30 -0.89
C GLY A 47 -18.48 3.58 -1.21
N ILE A 48 -18.59 2.29 -0.87
CA ILE A 48 -19.83 1.52 -1.05
C ILE A 48 -20.96 2.13 -0.20
N ILE A 49 -20.70 2.40 1.07
CA ILE A 49 -21.69 3.00 1.98
C ILE A 49 -22.17 4.35 1.42
N SER A 50 -21.25 5.19 0.96
CA SER A 50 -21.56 6.51 0.39
C SER A 50 -22.45 6.40 -0.84
N ILE A 51 -22.19 5.45 -1.74
CA ILE A 51 -23.05 5.18 -2.91
C ILE A 51 -24.46 4.77 -2.45
N THR A 52 -24.58 3.95 -1.42
CA THR A 52 -25.89 3.49 -0.93
C THR A 52 -26.69 4.55 -0.16
N LEU A 53 -26.02 5.47 0.54
CA LEU A 53 -26.69 6.45 1.43
C LEU A 53 -27.02 7.78 0.74
N LEU A 54 -26.23 8.20 -0.26
CA LEU A 54 -26.36 9.52 -0.87
C LEU A 54 -27.27 9.55 -2.11
N ASP A 55 -27.98 8.47 -2.40
CA ASP A 55 -28.84 8.30 -3.60
C ASP A 55 -28.12 8.69 -4.91
N VAL A 56 -26.79 8.50 -4.91
CA VAL A 56 -25.97 8.69 -6.12
C VAL A 56 -26.39 7.61 -7.09
N PRO A 57 -26.60 7.91 -8.38
CA PRO A 57 -27.03 6.93 -9.37
C PRO A 57 -26.15 5.69 -9.29
N PHE A 58 -26.77 4.59 -8.85
CA PHE A 58 -26.09 3.36 -8.53
C PHE A 58 -25.51 2.76 -9.81
N THR A 59 -24.21 2.94 -10.00
CA THR A 59 -23.49 2.30 -11.10
C THR A 59 -23.03 0.94 -10.63
N LEU A 60 -23.64 -0.12 -11.20
CA LEU A 60 -23.28 -1.52 -10.92
C LEU A 60 -21.76 -1.74 -11.04
N GLU A 61 -21.14 -1.04 -12.00
CA GLU A 61 -19.69 -1.04 -12.24
C GLU A 61 -18.88 -0.60 -11.01
N ALA A 62 -19.26 0.50 -10.36
CA ALA A 62 -18.56 0.99 -9.18
C ALA A 62 -18.65 -0.02 -8.03
N CYS A 63 -19.82 -0.61 -7.82
CA CYS A 63 -19.99 -1.65 -6.79
C CYS A 63 -19.12 -2.87 -7.05
N ILE A 64 -19.06 -3.36 -8.30
CA ILE A 64 -18.18 -4.47 -8.66
C ILE A 64 -16.71 -4.10 -8.38
N ILE A 65 -16.27 -2.92 -8.82
CA ILE A 65 -14.88 -2.46 -8.61
C ILE A 65 -14.54 -2.38 -7.12
N TYR A 66 -15.42 -1.82 -6.28
CA TYR A 66 -15.18 -1.74 -4.85
C TYR A 66 -15.22 -3.11 -4.17
N SER A 67 -16.16 -3.99 -4.52
CA SER A 67 -16.22 -5.34 -3.96
C SER A 67 -14.99 -6.17 -4.30
N VAL A 68 -14.52 -6.11 -5.56
CA VAL A 68 -13.29 -6.79 -5.98
C VAL A 68 -12.07 -6.18 -5.26
N SER A 69 -12.01 -4.86 -5.14
CA SER A 69 -10.92 -4.19 -4.41
C SER A 69 -10.89 -4.60 -2.94
N ILE A 70 -12.03 -4.69 -2.25
CA ILE A 70 -12.13 -5.19 -0.87
C ILE A 70 -11.55 -6.60 -0.77
N ALA A 71 -11.91 -7.51 -1.68
CA ALA A 71 -11.38 -8.87 -1.68
C ALA A 71 -9.85 -8.91 -1.85
N PHE A 72 -9.30 -8.08 -2.74
CA PHE A 72 -7.85 -7.98 -2.92
C PHE A 72 -7.14 -7.32 -1.72
N TYR A 73 -7.72 -6.31 -1.06
CA TYR A 73 -7.14 -5.74 0.15
C TYR A 73 -7.10 -6.74 1.31
N LEU A 74 -8.15 -7.56 1.45
CA LEU A 74 -8.13 -8.68 2.41
C LEU A 74 -7.05 -9.69 2.03
N LEU A 75 -6.92 -10.04 0.74
CA LEU A 75 -5.87 -10.94 0.25
C LEU A 75 -4.47 -10.42 0.55
N VAL A 76 -4.21 -9.11 0.38
CA VAL A 76 -2.94 -8.48 0.76
C VAL A 76 -2.73 -8.53 2.26
N PHE A 77 -3.76 -8.25 3.06
CA PHE A 77 -3.67 -8.33 4.50
C PHE A 77 -3.22 -9.75 4.94
N PHE A 78 -3.87 -10.79 4.43
CA PHE A 78 -3.47 -12.18 4.69
C PHE A 78 -2.06 -12.50 4.14
N GLY A 79 -1.75 -12.05 2.93
CA GLY A 79 -0.45 -12.26 2.29
C GLY A 79 0.70 -11.59 3.05
N ALA A 80 0.49 -10.39 3.58
CA ALA A 80 1.48 -9.67 4.38
C ALA A 80 1.65 -10.27 5.78
N VAL A 81 0.59 -10.80 6.39
CA VAL A 81 0.70 -11.51 7.67
C VAL A 81 1.49 -12.82 7.51
N THR A 82 1.24 -13.56 6.43
CA THR A 82 1.81 -14.89 6.15
C THR A 82 3.11 -14.88 5.33
N TYR A 83 3.60 -13.71 4.92
CA TYR A 83 4.74 -13.56 3.99
C TYR A 83 4.54 -14.24 2.63
N HIS A 84 3.28 -14.40 2.19
CA HIS A 84 2.94 -15.07 0.94
C HIS A 84 3.02 -14.10 -0.26
N ARG A 85 4.18 -14.05 -0.91
CA ARG A 85 4.47 -13.13 -2.03
C ARG A 85 3.46 -13.18 -3.18
N CYS A 86 2.98 -14.37 -3.57
CA CYS A 86 2.09 -14.51 -4.73
C CYS A 86 0.74 -13.82 -4.50
N ALA A 87 0.26 -13.78 -3.24
CA ALA A 87 -1.01 -13.13 -2.91
C ALA A 87 -0.90 -11.60 -3.09
N VAL A 88 0.22 -11.01 -2.67
CA VAL A 88 0.48 -9.57 -2.83
C VAL A 88 0.75 -9.21 -4.28
N VAL A 89 1.42 -10.06 -5.07
CA VAL A 89 1.64 -9.84 -6.51
C VAL A 89 0.32 -9.82 -7.29
N LEU A 90 -0.63 -10.72 -6.97
CA LEU A 90 -1.95 -10.70 -7.62
C LEU A 90 -2.71 -9.41 -7.32
N ALA A 91 -2.66 -8.93 -6.07
CA ALA A 91 -3.28 -7.66 -5.71
C ALA A 91 -2.56 -6.44 -6.32
N LEU A 92 -1.24 -6.50 -6.49
CA LEU A 92 -0.47 -5.49 -7.21
C LEU A 92 -0.93 -5.38 -8.67
N ILE A 93 -1.16 -6.50 -9.35
CA ILE A 93 -1.71 -6.51 -10.71
C ILE A 93 -3.10 -5.86 -10.73
N TRP A 94 -3.96 -6.21 -9.77
CA TRP A 94 -5.28 -5.58 -9.64
C TRP A 94 -5.19 -4.06 -9.45
N GLU A 95 -4.29 -3.58 -8.59
CA GLU A 95 -4.10 -2.13 -8.39
C GLU A 95 -3.63 -1.41 -9.66
N LEU A 96 -2.79 -2.04 -10.47
CA LEU A 96 -2.40 -1.50 -11.78
C LEU A 96 -3.59 -1.43 -12.74
N VAL A 97 -4.43 -2.46 -12.78
CA VAL A 97 -5.68 -2.45 -13.56
C VAL A 97 -6.61 -1.35 -13.06
N ALA A 98 -6.75 -1.17 -11.75
CA ALA A 98 -7.61 -0.16 -11.18
C ALA A 98 -7.11 1.27 -11.44
N ILE A 99 -5.79 1.50 -11.47
CA ILE A 99 -5.21 2.77 -11.95
C ILE A 99 -5.54 3.00 -13.42
N ALA A 100 -5.43 1.97 -14.28
CA ALA A 100 -5.78 2.11 -15.69
C ALA A 100 -7.27 2.44 -15.89
N LEU A 101 -8.17 1.80 -15.11
CA LEU A 101 -9.60 2.12 -15.10
C LEU A 101 -9.87 3.54 -14.61
N LEU A 102 -9.14 4.03 -13.60
CA LEU A 102 -9.24 5.41 -13.10
C LEU A 102 -8.82 6.43 -14.17
N ILE A 103 -7.76 6.14 -14.93
CA ILE A 103 -7.35 7.00 -16.05
C ILE A 103 -8.41 6.97 -17.15
N ALA A 104 -8.92 5.79 -17.50
CA ALA A 104 -9.97 5.66 -18.51
C ALA A 104 -11.24 6.43 -18.13
N SER A 105 -11.68 6.35 -16.86
CA SER A 105 -12.84 7.10 -16.39
C SER A 105 -12.60 8.61 -16.40
N ALA A 106 -11.41 9.07 -16.04
CA ALA A 106 -11.05 10.49 -16.14
C ALA A 106 -11.05 11.00 -17.60
N VAL A 107 -10.61 10.18 -18.56
CA VAL A 107 -10.61 10.52 -19.99
C VAL A 107 -12.03 10.53 -20.57
N MET A 108 -12.87 9.58 -20.17
CA MET A 108 -14.26 9.47 -20.63
C MET A 108 -15.21 10.46 -19.94
N TYR A 109 -14.76 11.12 -18.88
CA TYR A 109 -15.55 12.10 -18.16
C TYR A 109 -15.92 13.28 -19.08
N ASN A 110 -17.19 13.70 -19.05
CA ASN A 110 -17.68 14.78 -19.91
C ASN A 110 -17.20 16.16 -19.44
N TRP A 111 -15.93 16.49 -19.69
CA TRP A 111 -15.34 17.77 -19.30
C TRP A 111 -16.04 18.99 -19.92
N ALA A 112 -16.74 18.80 -21.05
CA ALA A 112 -17.50 19.86 -21.71
C ALA A 112 -18.71 20.30 -20.87
N SER A 113 -19.28 19.43 -20.04
CA SER A 113 -20.39 19.82 -19.15
C SER A 113 -19.97 20.69 -17.97
N LEU A 114 -18.67 20.95 -17.81
CA LEU A 114 -18.09 21.80 -16.75
C LEU A 114 -17.36 23.03 -17.30
N SER A 115 -17.57 23.39 -18.57
CA SER A 115 -16.90 24.55 -19.19
C SER A 115 -17.59 25.88 -18.91
N ALA A 116 -18.78 25.89 -18.30
CA ALA A 116 -19.47 27.12 -17.94
C ALA A 116 -18.70 27.85 -16.82
N PRO A 117 -18.61 29.19 -16.85
CA PRO A 117 -17.85 29.96 -15.87
C PRO A 117 -18.36 29.75 -14.43
N GLU A 118 -19.66 29.51 -14.26
CA GLU A 118 -20.29 29.23 -12.96
C GLU A 118 -19.86 27.88 -12.35
N GLN A 119 -19.38 26.93 -13.18
CA GLN A 119 -18.99 25.58 -12.76
C GLN A 119 -17.48 25.41 -12.54
N HIS A 120 -16.71 26.50 -12.56
CA HIS A 120 -15.25 26.44 -12.37
C HIS A 120 -14.87 25.75 -11.05
N THR A 121 -15.60 26.01 -9.98
CA THR A 121 -15.36 25.38 -8.66
C THR A 121 -15.57 23.86 -8.70
N GLU A 122 -16.62 23.39 -9.37
CA GLU A 122 -16.91 21.96 -9.53
C GLU A 122 -15.82 21.26 -10.34
N LYS A 123 -15.36 21.89 -11.42
CA LYS A 123 -14.25 21.38 -12.23
C LYS A 123 -12.97 21.20 -11.42
N VAL A 124 -12.59 22.21 -10.64
CA VAL A 124 -11.39 22.13 -9.78
C VAL A 124 -11.56 21.01 -8.75
N TRP A 125 -12.74 20.87 -8.15
CA TRP A 125 -13.03 19.81 -7.20
C TRP A 125 -12.87 18.41 -7.81
N VAL A 126 -13.49 18.16 -8.98
CA VAL A 126 -13.40 16.87 -9.68
C VAL A 126 -11.97 16.52 -10.06
N ILE A 127 -11.21 17.47 -10.61
CA ILE A 127 -9.78 17.27 -10.94
C ILE A 127 -8.98 16.92 -9.69
N THR A 128 -9.20 17.67 -8.60
CA THR A 128 -8.50 17.44 -7.32
C THR A 128 -8.79 16.05 -6.78
N LEU A 129 -10.04 15.58 -6.87
CA LEU A 129 -10.43 14.24 -6.44
C LEU A 129 -9.74 13.15 -7.26
N TYR A 130 -9.73 13.25 -8.59
CA TYR A 130 -9.01 12.31 -9.46
C TYR A 130 -7.51 12.28 -9.16
N ALA A 131 -6.88 13.45 -8.99
CA ALA A 131 -5.46 13.54 -8.65
C ALA A 131 -5.15 12.90 -7.29
N LEU A 132 -5.99 13.12 -6.29
CA LEU A 132 -5.85 12.51 -4.97
C LEU A 132 -6.00 10.98 -5.03
N MET A 133 -7.00 10.47 -5.75
CA MET A 133 -7.20 9.03 -5.92
C MET A 133 -6.02 8.37 -6.66
N PHE A 134 -5.48 9.03 -7.68
CA PHE A 134 -4.33 8.56 -8.43
C PHE A 134 -3.07 8.52 -7.55
N ALA A 135 -2.81 9.59 -6.80
CA ALA A 135 -1.69 9.66 -5.87
C ALA A 135 -1.80 8.58 -4.78
N TRP A 136 -3.00 8.40 -4.21
CA TRP A 136 -3.26 7.37 -3.20
C TRP A 136 -2.98 5.96 -3.74
N ARG A 137 -3.53 5.60 -4.90
CA ARG A 137 -3.27 4.27 -5.51
C ARG A 137 -1.79 4.07 -5.84
N SER A 138 -1.10 5.11 -6.30
CA SER A 138 0.34 5.05 -6.56
C SER A 138 1.15 4.75 -5.29
N LEU A 139 0.76 5.33 -4.14
CA LEU A 139 1.37 5.01 -2.85
C LEU A 139 1.12 3.56 -2.42
N VAL A 140 -0.09 3.06 -2.63
CA VAL A 140 -0.43 1.64 -2.35
C VAL A 140 0.43 0.72 -3.20
N VAL A 141 0.51 0.95 -4.52
CA VAL A 141 1.37 0.19 -5.45
C VAL A 141 2.84 0.22 -5.02
N TYR A 142 3.36 1.40 -4.66
CA TYR A 142 4.73 1.53 -4.18
C TYR A 142 5.00 0.70 -2.91
N SER A 143 4.05 0.70 -1.96
CA SER A 143 4.17 -0.12 -0.75
C SER A 143 4.19 -1.61 -1.08
N TYR A 144 3.33 -2.07 -2.00
CA TYR A 144 3.23 -3.47 -2.40
C TYR A 144 4.49 -3.93 -3.11
N PHE A 145 5.01 -3.11 -4.03
CA PHE A 145 6.25 -3.38 -4.74
C PHE A 145 7.43 -3.50 -3.77
N SER A 146 7.54 -2.58 -2.82
CA SER A 146 8.59 -2.59 -1.80
C SER A 146 8.56 -3.88 -0.97
N PHE A 147 7.38 -4.27 -0.46
CA PHE A 147 7.23 -5.53 0.29
C PHE A 147 7.58 -6.76 -0.55
N VAL A 148 7.08 -6.86 -1.78
CA VAL A 148 7.39 -7.98 -2.68
C VAL A 148 8.90 -8.05 -2.96
N SER A 149 9.55 -6.91 -3.17
CA SER A 149 11.00 -6.84 -3.43
C SER A 149 11.81 -7.34 -2.23
N GLU A 150 11.46 -6.95 -1.00
CA GLU A 150 12.16 -7.35 0.23
C GLU A 150 11.95 -8.83 0.57
N VAL A 151 10.72 -9.34 0.39
CA VAL A 151 10.42 -10.77 0.56
C VAL A 151 11.13 -11.61 -0.51
N SER A 152 11.16 -11.14 -1.76
CA SER A 152 11.83 -11.85 -2.85
C SER A 152 13.35 -11.92 -2.69
N SER A 153 13.94 -10.90 -2.04
CA SER A 153 15.38 -10.82 -1.78
C SER A 153 15.80 -11.60 -0.53
N GLY A 154 14.86 -12.20 0.21
CA GLY A 154 15.14 -12.90 1.46
C GLY A 154 15.53 -11.97 2.62
N ILE A 155 15.43 -10.66 2.43
CA ILE A 155 15.67 -9.66 3.48
C ILE A 155 14.58 -9.81 4.55
N MET A 156 13.33 -9.99 4.09
CA MET A 156 12.17 -10.12 4.93
C MET A 156 11.59 -11.54 4.90
N SER A 157 11.74 -12.25 6.01
CA SER A 157 11.23 -13.60 6.24
C SER A 157 10.75 -13.75 7.69
N PRO A 158 9.94 -14.76 8.02
CA PRO A 158 9.55 -15.05 9.41
C PRO A 158 10.75 -15.16 10.35
N GLU A 159 11.86 -15.72 9.89
CA GLU A 159 13.08 -15.96 10.67
C GLU A 159 13.92 -14.68 10.83
N THR A 160 13.92 -13.78 9.84
CA THR A 160 14.70 -12.53 9.90
C THR A 160 13.96 -11.38 10.58
N HIS A 161 12.63 -11.46 10.71
CA HIS A 161 11.78 -10.39 11.24
C HIS A 161 12.13 -9.98 12.68
N ASP A 162 12.60 -10.90 13.53
CA ASP A 162 12.98 -10.56 14.92
C ASP A 162 14.15 -9.57 14.99
N ARG A 163 15.01 -9.54 13.97
CA ARG A 163 16.12 -8.57 13.87
C ARG A 163 15.60 -7.15 13.62
N GLU A 164 14.46 -7.01 12.95
CA GLU A 164 13.91 -5.72 12.55
C GLU A 164 13.11 -5.03 13.66
N LYS A 165 12.68 -5.77 14.70
CA LYS A 165 11.93 -5.24 15.85
C LYS A 165 12.66 -4.10 16.57
N TYR A 166 13.98 -4.06 16.50
CA TYR A 166 14.83 -3.04 17.16
C TYR A 166 15.11 -1.79 16.30
N SER A 167 14.50 -1.67 15.12
CA SER A 167 14.64 -0.46 14.31
C SER A 167 14.00 0.75 15.00
N CYS A 168 14.76 1.85 15.08
CA CYS A 168 14.53 3.04 15.91
C CYS A 168 13.16 3.74 15.82
N CYS A 169 12.28 3.38 14.87
CA CYS A 169 10.92 3.92 14.79
C CYS A 169 9.91 3.22 15.73
N CYS A 170 10.24 2.06 16.30
CA CYS A 170 9.31 1.26 17.13
C CYS A 170 9.60 1.32 18.64
N ASN A 171 10.53 2.17 19.06
CA ASN A 171 10.86 2.40 20.46
C ASN A 171 10.35 3.79 20.86
N VAL A 172 9.03 3.91 20.98
CA VAL A 172 8.36 5.04 21.64
C VAL A 172 7.52 4.49 22.77
#